data_AF-A0A2G3JZ01-F1
#
_entry.id   AF-A0A2G3JZ01-F1
#
_cell.length_a   1.000
_cell.length_b   1.000
_cell.length_c   1.000
_cell.angle_alpha   90.00
_cell.angle_beta   90.00
_cell.angle_gamma   90.00
#
_symmetry.space_group_name_H-M   'P 1'
#
loop_
_entity.id
_entity.type
_entity.pdbx_description
1 polymer ?
#
loop_
_entity_poly.entity_id
_entity_poly.type
_entity_poly.pdbx_seq_one_letter_code
_entity_poly.pdbx_strand_id
1 'polypeptide(L)'
;MKENKSYVMWNNKGGVGKSTITFHVASVYAEKNLDKDVIVVDMCPQANSSSMLMGGGKSSETKLQELISKDEPQSIVGYITEATLKGDADVNKFITKLSDINKNVSDNLYLISGDGNLELIAPLLSERAEATPLSAVDNPWIKIHSIVRNLTKKRINSARPCTYFIDTNPSFAIYTQLAIVGGDKLLVPINADDSSIFAITGLFNLIWGTSVSHPVYGKYTFASKAKSHELDLPKIAFLLGNRFTQKKGAAHAFKALSSEAIERMYAEFKNNPDKFEAVKVAINNVQDFEREYSVELRDFNSAGVVAANQGLPLSKMEKNTYEVYGEKIQVAKEQRDKCKETIESLVLKL
;
A
#
# COMPACT_ATOMS: atom_id res chain seq x y z
N MET A 1 -21.39 9.01 12.48
CA MET A 1 -21.01 8.90 11.05
C MET A 1 -19.95 7.80 10.95
N LYS A 2 -19.97 6.92 9.93
CA LYS A 2 -18.92 5.89 9.77
C LYS A 2 -17.55 6.57 9.67
N GLU A 3 -16.55 6.10 10.40
CA GLU A 3 -15.18 6.66 10.35
C GLU A 3 -14.46 6.31 9.04
N ASN A 4 -13.40 7.06 8.74
CA ASN A 4 -12.51 6.72 7.63
C ASN A 4 -11.72 5.45 7.96
N LYS A 5 -11.21 4.78 6.93
CA LYS A 5 -10.26 3.66 7.07
C LYS A 5 -8.99 3.96 6.30
N SER A 6 -7.83 3.52 6.77
CA SER A 6 -6.59 3.54 5.98
C SER A 6 -5.83 2.21 6.01
N TYR A 7 -5.43 1.76 4.82
CA TYR A 7 -4.65 0.55 4.59
C TYR A 7 -3.32 0.92 3.94
N VAL A 8 -2.21 0.51 4.52
CA VAL A 8 -0.88 0.69 3.94
C VAL A 8 -0.45 -0.62 3.31
N MET A 9 -0.02 -0.57 2.05
CA MET A 9 0.51 -1.71 1.32
C MET A 9 2.03 -1.68 1.42
N TRP A 10 2.67 -2.45 2.31
CA TRP A 10 4.14 -2.40 2.45
C TRP A 10 4.80 -3.75 2.70
N ASN A 11 6.00 -3.88 2.14
CA ASN A 11 7.01 -4.90 2.39
C ASN A 11 8.35 -4.27 1.97
N ASN A 12 9.39 -4.46 2.80
CA ASN A 12 10.75 -3.95 2.54
C ASN A 12 11.42 -4.59 1.32
N LYS A 13 10.82 -5.62 0.73
CA LYS A 13 11.26 -6.23 -0.53
C LYS A 13 10.59 -5.62 -1.76
N GLY A 14 11.40 -5.31 -2.78
CA GLY A 14 10.93 -4.94 -4.12
C GLY A 14 10.32 -6.11 -4.88
N GLY A 15 9.43 -5.82 -5.86
CA GLY A 15 8.92 -6.85 -6.78
C GLY A 15 7.91 -7.86 -6.20
N VAL A 16 7.39 -7.62 -5.00
CA VAL A 16 6.31 -8.46 -4.39
C VAL A 16 4.90 -8.12 -4.92
N GLY A 17 4.77 -7.10 -5.76
CA GLY A 17 3.51 -6.72 -6.40
C GLY A 17 2.70 -5.63 -5.69
N LYS A 18 3.27 -4.87 -4.73
CA LYS A 18 2.59 -3.80 -3.96
C LYS A 18 1.67 -2.92 -4.82
N SER A 19 2.23 -2.18 -5.78
CA SER A 19 1.48 -1.25 -6.62
C SER A 19 0.39 -1.91 -7.46
N THR A 20 0.66 -3.11 -7.99
CA THR A 20 -0.33 -3.88 -8.77
C THR A 20 -1.48 -4.37 -7.89
N ILE A 21 -1.18 -4.84 -6.68
CA ILE A 21 -2.20 -5.24 -5.72
C ILE A 21 -3.00 -4.02 -5.28
N THR A 22 -2.36 -2.89 -4.97
CA THR A 22 -3.04 -1.63 -4.63
C THR A 22 -4.01 -1.21 -5.72
N PHE A 23 -3.58 -1.22 -7.00
CA PHE A 23 -4.44 -0.92 -8.15
C PHE A 23 -5.72 -1.78 -8.17
N HIS A 24 -5.57 -3.10 -8.08
CA HIS A 24 -6.69 -4.03 -8.16
C HIS A 24 -7.60 -3.96 -6.94
N VAL A 25 -7.03 -3.95 -5.73
CA VAL A 25 -7.79 -3.88 -4.47
C VAL A 25 -8.59 -2.59 -4.41
N ALA A 26 -7.96 -1.43 -4.66
CA ALA A 26 -8.66 -0.14 -4.58
C ALA A 26 -9.77 -0.03 -5.63
N SER A 27 -9.52 -0.51 -6.85
CA SER A 27 -10.52 -0.47 -7.93
C SER A 27 -11.74 -1.33 -7.60
N VAL A 28 -11.54 -2.58 -7.19
CA VAL A 28 -12.64 -3.48 -6.83
C VAL A 28 -13.31 -3.03 -5.53
N TYR A 29 -12.57 -2.47 -4.57
CA TYR A 29 -13.15 -1.88 -3.37
C TYR A 29 -14.11 -0.75 -3.70
N ALA A 30 -13.73 0.15 -4.62
CA ALA A 30 -14.59 1.24 -5.08
C ALA A 30 -15.86 0.73 -5.76
N GLU A 31 -15.75 -0.28 -6.64
CA GLU A 31 -16.89 -0.95 -7.29
C GLU A 31 -17.89 -1.55 -6.29
N LYS A 32 -17.40 -2.17 -5.20
CA LYS A 32 -18.25 -2.83 -4.20
C LYS A 32 -18.76 -1.90 -3.10
N ASN A 33 -18.21 -0.69 -2.97
CA ASN A 33 -18.52 0.26 -1.90
C ASN A 33 -18.88 1.65 -2.45
N LEU A 34 -19.96 1.73 -3.23
CA LEU A 34 -20.43 2.98 -3.83
C LEU A 34 -20.89 4.03 -2.79
N ASP A 35 -21.06 3.65 -1.52
CA ASP A 35 -21.36 4.55 -0.40
C ASP A 35 -20.11 5.24 0.19
N LYS A 36 -18.91 4.91 -0.30
CA LYS A 36 -17.63 5.42 0.22
C LYS A 36 -16.81 6.07 -0.89
N ASP A 37 -15.98 7.02 -0.53
CA ASP A 37 -14.94 7.54 -1.43
C ASP A 37 -13.65 6.75 -1.21
N VAL A 38 -13.06 6.24 -2.28
CA VAL A 38 -11.84 5.45 -2.21
C VAL A 38 -10.70 6.29 -2.75
N ILE A 39 -9.66 6.48 -1.95
CA ILE A 39 -8.52 7.33 -2.30
C ILE A 39 -7.26 6.49 -2.26
N VAL A 40 -6.56 6.41 -3.40
CA VAL A 40 -5.21 5.88 -3.45
C VAL A 40 -4.23 7.01 -3.20
N VAL A 41 -3.29 6.80 -2.26
CA VAL A 41 -2.18 7.71 -1.99
C VAL A 41 -0.91 6.98 -2.39
N ASP A 42 -0.28 7.41 -3.48
CA ASP A 42 0.91 6.74 -4.00
C ASP A 42 2.17 7.40 -3.41
N MET A 43 2.71 6.78 -2.35
CA MET A 43 3.94 7.22 -1.67
C MET A 43 5.19 6.58 -2.30
N CYS A 44 5.11 6.12 -3.55
CA CYS A 44 6.24 5.56 -4.28
C CYS A 44 6.74 6.57 -5.34
N PRO A 45 8.03 6.95 -5.33
CA PRO A 45 8.60 7.84 -6.34
C PRO A 45 8.43 7.35 -7.79
N GLN A 46 8.33 6.04 -7.99
CA GLN A 46 8.15 5.42 -9.31
C GLN A 46 6.70 5.54 -9.82
N ALA A 47 5.75 5.94 -8.97
CA ALA A 47 4.36 6.21 -9.31
C ALA A 47 3.64 5.08 -10.10
N ASN A 48 4.06 3.82 -9.87
CA ASN A 48 3.55 2.68 -10.62
C ASN A 48 2.04 2.48 -10.43
N SER A 49 1.53 2.64 -9.20
CA SER A 49 0.10 2.50 -8.95
C SER A 49 -0.68 3.65 -9.61
N SER A 50 -0.12 4.87 -9.60
CA SER A 50 -0.67 6.03 -10.29
C SER A 50 -0.82 5.80 -11.79
N SER A 51 0.23 5.29 -12.45
CA SER A 51 0.18 4.97 -13.89
C SER A 51 -0.90 3.94 -14.20
N MET A 52 -0.97 2.83 -13.45
CA MET A 52 -2.00 1.80 -13.63
C MET A 52 -3.42 2.37 -13.44
N LEU A 53 -3.64 3.15 -12.38
CA LEU A 53 -4.94 3.74 -12.08
C LEU A 53 -5.39 4.74 -13.16
N MET A 54 -4.48 5.52 -13.73
CA MET A 54 -4.76 6.48 -14.80
C MET A 54 -4.94 5.84 -16.19
N GLY A 55 -4.98 4.51 -16.30
CA GLY A 55 -5.25 3.81 -17.57
C GLY A 55 -4.07 3.01 -18.12
N GLY A 56 -2.92 3.03 -17.44
CA GLY A 56 -1.71 2.35 -17.89
C GLY A 56 -1.15 2.89 -19.21
N GLY A 57 -0.08 2.25 -19.68
CA GLY A 57 0.60 2.60 -20.93
C GLY A 57 1.10 4.06 -21.01
N LYS A 58 1.46 4.48 -22.23
CA LYS A 58 2.10 5.80 -22.47
C LYS A 58 1.20 7.00 -22.13
N SER A 59 -0.12 6.89 -22.33
CA SER A 59 -1.05 8.00 -22.05
C SER A 59 -1.12 8.33 -20.55
N SER A 60 -0.99 7.31 -19.68
CA SER A 60 -0.94 7.52 -18.23
C SER A 60 0.30 8.31 -17.81
N GLU A 61 1.45 8.05 -18.44
CA GLU A 61 2.71 8.75 -18.16
C GLU A 61 2.60 10.24 -18.48
N THR A 62 2.06 10.59 -19.66
CA THR A 62 1.83 11.99 -20.03
C THR A 62 0.95 12.70 -19.00
N LYS A 63 -0.16 12.07 -18.59
CA LYS A 63 -1.08 12.67 -17.62
C LYS A 63 -0.44 12.85 -16.24
N LEU A 64 0.35 11.87 -15.81
CA LEU A 64 1.11 11.97 -14.57
C LEU A 64 2.12 13.14 -14.63
N GLN A 65 2.86 13.29 -15.73
CA GLN A 65 3.79 14.40 -15.92
C GLN A 65 3.09 15.76 -15.95
N GLU A 66 1.87 15.86 -16.50
CA GLU A 66 1.07 17.10 -16.44
C GLU A 66 0.70 17.50 -15.01
N LEU A 67 0.52 16.54 -14.09
CA LEU A 67 0.23 16.82 -12.69
C LEU A 67 1.50 17.26 -11.93
N ILE A 68 2.62 16.59 -12.21
CA ILE A 68 3.91 16.83 -11.56
C ILE A 68 4.53 18.17 -11.99
N SER A 69 4.41 18.54 -13.27
CA SER A 69 5.10 19.70 -13.86
C SER A 69 4.44 21.06 -13.60
N LYS A 70 3.41 21.11 -12.75
CA LYS A 70 2.75 22.37 -12.38
C LYS A 70 3.59 23.15 -11.38
N ASP A 71 3.44 24.49 -11.36
CA ASP A 71 4.11 25.36 -10.38
C ASP A 71 3.84 24.92 -8.93
N GLU A 72 2.61 24.50 -8.65
CA GLU A 72 2.23 23.72 -7.47
C GLU A 72 1.89 22.30 -7.95
N PRO A 73 2.81 21.32 -7.79
CA PRO A 73 2.57 19.95 -8.25
C PRO A 73 1.27 19.39 -7.67
N GLN A 74 0.38 18.89 -8.52
CA GLN A 74 -0.86 18.25 -8.07
C GLN A 74 -0.63 16.76 -7.79
N SER A 75 0.31 16.51 -6.88
CA SER A 75 0.82 15.20 -6.51
C SER A 75 1.01 15.10 -5.00
N ILE A 76 1.46 13.95 -4.52
CA ILE A 76 1.82 13.76 -3.12
C ILE A 76 2.95 14.70 -2.65
N VAL A 77 3.87 15.08 -3.55
CA VAL A 77 4.93 16.05 -3.25
C VAL A 77 4.35 17.43 -2.98
N GLY A 78 3.39 17.86 -3.80
CA GLY A 78 2.67 19.11 -3.55
C GLY A 78 1.94 19.10 -2.23
N TYR A 79 1.20 18.01 -1.93
CA TYR A 79 0.48 17.85 -0.66
C TYR A 79 1.43 17.94 0.54
N ILE A 80 2.52 17.18 0.52
CA ILE A 80 3.52 17.17 1.61
C ILE A 80 4.17 18.55 1.73
N THR A 81 4.47 19.22 0.62
CA THR A 81 5.08 20.56 0.61
C THR A 81 4.15 21.59 1.23
N GLU A 82 2.88 21.63 0.81
CA GLU A 82 1.89 22.55 1.39
C GLU A 82 1.69 22.26 2.89
N ALA A 83 1.53 20.99 3.27
CA ALA A 83 1.36 20.58 4.67
C ALA A 83 2.59 20.94 5.53
N THR A 84 3.80 20.81 4.99
CA THR A 84 5.04 21.16 5.69
C THR A 84 5.16 22.68 5.90
N LEU A 85 4.74 23.49 4.92
CA LEU A 85 4.86 24.94 4.97
C LEU A 85 3.75 25.60 5.81
N LYS A 86 2.52 25.10 5.71
CA LYS A 86 1.32 25.71 6.32
C LYS A 86 0.82 24.98 7.56
N GLY A 87 1.36 23.79 7.86
CA GLY A 87 0.90 22.92 8.94
C GLY A 87 -0.31 22.04 8.57
N ASP A 88 -0.96 22.32 7.44
CA ASP A 88 -2.04 21.52 6.86
C ASP A 88 -2.10 21.76 5.33
N ALA A 89 -2.74 20.87 4.60
CA ALA A 89 -2.95 20.99 3.15
C ALA A 89 -4.41 20.75 2.78
N ASP A 90 -4.87 21.44 1.74
CA ASP A 90 -6.21 21.20 1.18
C ASP A 90 -6.16 20.00 0.23
N VAL A 91 -6.74 18.88 0.67
CA VAL A 91 -6.78 17.63 -0.10
C VAL A 91 -7.39 17.82 -1.50
N ASN A 92 -8.34 18.75 -1.67
CA ASN A 92 -9.04 18.96 -2.93
C ASN A 92 -8.12 19.50 -4.03
N LYS A 93 -6.99 20.12 -3.69
CA LYS A 93 -6.02 20.61 -4.67
C LYS A 93 -5.17 19.51 -5.30
N PHE A 94 -4.96 18.41 -4.58
CA PHE A 94 -4.01 17.35 -4.95
C PHE A 94 -4.70 16.05 -5.36
N ILE A 95 -6.02 15.97 -5.20
CA ILE A 95 -6.79 14.78 -5.55
C ILE A 95 -7.24 14.82 -7.01
N THR A 96 -7.10 13.68 -7.69
CA THR A 96 -7.54 13.46 -9.05
C THR A 96 -8.68 12.44 -9.04
N LYS A 97 -9.83 12.78 -9.65
CA LYS A 97 -10.92 11.82 -9.87
C LYS A 97 -10.57 10.93 -11.05
N LEU A 98 -10.42 9.62 -10.79
CA LEU A 98 -9.83 8.73 -11.79
C LEU A 98 -10.76 8.41 -12.96
N SER A 99 -12.08 8.42 -12.78
CA SER A 99 -13.03 8.16 -13.87
C SER A 99 -13.07 9.26 -14.94
N ASP A 100 -12.49 10.42 -14.66
CA ASP A 100 -12.30 11.47 -15.66
C ASP A 100 -11.19 11.10 -16.67
N ILE A 101 -10.24 10.26 -16.26
CA ILE A 101 -9.07 9.85 -17.06
C ILE A 101 -9.21 8.41 -17.55
N ASN A 102 -9.56 7.49 -16.65
CA ASN A 102 -9.67 6.06 -16.90
C ASN A 102 -11.13 5.59 -16.77
N LYS A 103 -11.80 5.33 -17.90
CA LYS A 103 -13.20 4.86 -17.93
C LYS A 103 -13.37 3.42 -17.41
N ASN A 104 -12.29 2.70 -17.14
CA ASN A 104 -12.34 1.36 -16.58
C ASN A 104 -12.48 1.35 -15.06
N VAL A 105 -12.42 2.48 -14.35
CA VAL A 105 -12.59 2.51 -12.89
C VAL A 105 -13.91 3.17 -12.46
N SER A 106 -14.34 2.94 -11.21
CA SER A 106 -15.56 3.52 -10.66
C SER A 106 -15.43 5.02 -10.36
N ASP A 107 -16.58 5.72 -10.36
CA ASP A 107 -16.66 7.17 -10.14
C ASP A 107 -16.22 7.65 -8.75
N ASN A 108 -16.25 6.76 -7.77
CA ASN A 108 -15.86 7.03 -6.39
C ASN A 108 -14.38 6.68 -6.11
N LEU A 109 -13.57 6.46 -7.14
CA LEU A 109 -12.14 6.19 -7.02
C LEU A 109 -11.32 7.44 -7.37
N TYR A 110 -10.44 7.80 -6.45
CA TYR A 110 -9.62 8.99 -6.50
C TYR A 110 -8.14 8.66 -6.25
N LEU A 111 -7.26 9.56 -6.68
CA LEU A 111 -5.81 9.40 -6.57
C LEU A 111 -5.14 10.69 -6.11
N ILE A 112 -4.23 10.56 -5.15
CA ILE A 112 -3.15 11.52 -4.91
C ILE A 112 -1.90 10.86 -5.48
N SER A 113 -1.44 11.35 -6.63
CA SER A 113 -0.47 10.64 -7.46
C SER A 113 0.94 10.66 -6.86
N GLY A 114 1.71 9.63 -7.19
CA GLY A 114 3.13 9.55 -6.90
C GLY A 114 3.91 10.58 -7.71
N ASP A 115 5.13 10.84 -7.26
CA ASP A 115 5.98 11.86 -7.85
C ASP A 115 7.45 11.52 -7.58
N GLY A 116 8.26 11.47 -8.64
CA GLY A 116 9.69 11.18 -8.56
C GLY A 116 10.45 12.19 -7.69
N ASN A 117 9.93 13.42 -7.56
CA ASN A 117 10.52 14.44 -6.69
C ASN A 117 10.48 14.05 -5.20
N LEU A 118 9.72 13.02 -4.79
CA LEU A 118 9.79 12.45 -3.44
C LEU A 118 11.22 12.07 -3.04
N GLU A 119 12.02 11.55 -3.97
CA GLU A 119 13.42 11.22 -3.70
C GLU A 119 14.27 12.47 -3.50
N LEU A 120 13.99 13.53 -4.27
CA LEU A 120 14.71 14.80 -4.20
C LEU A 120 14.41 15.56 -2.91
N ILE A 121 13.16 15.53 -2.44
CA ILE A 121 12.75 16.23 -1.20
C ILE A 121 12.98 15.41 0.07
N ALA A 122 13.27 14.11 -0.03
CA ALA A 122 13.46 13.25 1.15
C ALA A 122 14.55 13.74 2.13
N PRO A 123 15.73 14.23 1.67
CA PRO A 123 16.72 14.82 2.57
C PRO A 123 16.17 16.05 3.30
N LEU A 124 15.43 16.93 2.60
CA LEU A 124 14.82 18.11 3.18
C LEU A 124 13.76 17.75 4.23
N LEU A 125 12.91 16.76 3.96
CA LEU A 125 11.93 16.27 4.94
C LEU A 125 12.61 15.71 6.19
N SER A 126 13.74 15.02 6.00
CA SER A 126 14.51 14.45 7.12
C SER A 126 15.14 15.55 7.97
N GLU A 127 15.75 16.56 7.33
CA GLU A 127 16.26 17.73 8.02
C GLU A 127 15.16 18.47 8.81
N ARG A 128 13.98 18.63 8.20
CA ARG A 128 12.82 19.26 8.86
C ARG A 128 12.31 18.43 10.05
N ALA A 129 12.30 17.11 9.94
CA ALA A 129 11.87 16.23 11.03
C ALA A 129 12.84 16.26 12.22
N GLU A 130 14.13 16.46 11.96
CA GLU A 130 15.18 16.52 12.99
C GLU A 130 15.50 17.96 13.44
N ALA A 131 14.75 18.96 12.97
CA ALA A 131 14.96 20.35 13.33
C ALA A 131 14.80 20.56 14.84
N THR A 132 15.57 21.51 15.38
CA THR A 132 15.44 21.91 16.79
C THR A 132 14.04 22.46 17.06
N PRO A 133 13.29 21.91 18.03
CA PRO A 133 12.01 22.45 18.45
C PRO A 133 12.09 23.93 18.84
N LEU A 134 11.14 24.74 18.36
CA LEU A 134 11.05 26.17 18.71
C LEU A 134 10.48 26.40 20.12
N SER A 135 9.78 25.41 20.68
CA SER A 135 9.17 25.48 22.01
C SER A 135 8.89 24.07 22.54
N ALA A 136 8.50 23.94 23.80
CA ALA A 136 8.17 22.64 24.42
C ALA A 136 6.95 21.93 23.77
N VAL A 137 6.07 22.69 23.10
CA VAL A 137 4.90 22.14 22.39
C VAL A 137 5.19 21.89 20.90
N ASP A 138 6.34 22.37 20.40
CA ASP A 138 6.75 22.14 19.03
C ASP A 138 7.46 20.78 18.94
N ASN A 139 7.02 19.95 17.99
CA ASN A 139 7.68 18.68 17.72
C ASN A 139 7.77 18.48 16.19
N PRO A 140 8.88 18.91 15.57
CA PRO A 140 9.07 18.80 14.13
C PRO A 140 8.99 17.35 13.62
N TRP A 141 9.50 16.39 14.40
CA TRP A 141 9.45 14.98 14.04
C TRP A 141 8.02 14.47 13.93
N ILE A 142 7.16 14.73 14.94
CA ILE A 142 5.74 14.38 14.91
C ILE A 142 5.03 15.11 13.78
N LYS A 143 5.28 16.42 13.60
CA LYS A 143 4.64 17.23 12.55
C LYS A 143 4.88 16.64 11.17
N ILE A 144 6.12 16.29 10.84
CA ILE A 144 6.48 15.72 9.53
C ILE A 144 5.91 14.30 9.39
N HIS A 145 6.09 13.42 10.37
CA HIS A 145 5.64 12.02 10.27
C HIS A 145 4.12 11.88 10.28
N SER A 146 3.40 12.85 10.83
CA SER A 146 1.92 12.83 10.90
C SER A 146 1.23 13.42 9.68
N ILE A 147 1.96 13.91 8.66
CA ILE A 147 1.34 14.54 7.47
C ILE A 147 0.34 13.60 6.79
N VAL A 148 0.72 12.35 6.54
CA VAL A 148 -0.18 11.37 5.88
C VAL A 148 -1.26 10.88 6.85
N ARG A 149 -0.99 10.82 8.16
CA ARG A 149 -2.03 10.54 9.17
C ARG A 149 -3.12 11.62 9.20
N ASN A 150 -2.72 12.88 9.06
CA ASN A 150 -3.67 13.99 8.99
C ASN A 150 -4.44 13.95 7.67
N LEU A 151 -3.81 13.55 6.57
CA LEU A 151 -4.48 13.28 5.30
C LEU A 151 -5.56 12.22 5.42
N THR A 152 -5.27 11.07 6.03
CA THR A 152 -6.24 9.95 6.11
C THR A 152 -7.43 10.21 7.04
N LYS A 153 -7.34 11.25 7.89
CA LYS A 153 -8.47 11.75 8.69
C LYS A 153 -9.42 12.66 7.92
N LYS A 154 -9.02 13.18 6.75
CA LYS A 154 -9.84 14.13 5.97
C LYS A 154 -10.94 13.42 5.18
N ARG A 155 -11.97 14.17 4.80
CA ARG A 155 -12.98 13.74 3.82
C ARG A 155 -12.94 14.67 2.63
N ILE A 156 -13.19 14.12 1.45
CA ILE A 156 -13.35 14.91 0.22
C ILE A 156 -14.82 15.26 -0.02
N ASN A 157 -15.73 14.46 0.56
CA ASN A 157 -17.16 14.72 0.61
C ASN A 157 -17.65 14.53 2.06
N SER A 158 -18.27 15.55 2.65
CA SER A 158 -18.74 15.49 4.04
C SER A 158 -19.79 14.40 4.28
N ALA A 159 -20.55 13.99 3.26
CA ALA A 159 -21.60 12.98 3.36
C ALA A 159 -21.07 11.54 3.31
N ARG A 160 -19.85 11.30 2.80
CA ARG A 160 -19.32 9.96 2.54
C ARG A 160 -18.04 9.72 3.35
N PRO A 161 -17.85 8.54 3.97
CA PRO A 161 -16.56 8.20 4.57
C PRO A 161 -15.54 7.86 3.48
N CYS A 162 -14.27 8.08 3.81
CA CYS A 162 -13.16 7.75 2.94
C CYS A 162 -12.53 6.40 3.33
N THR A 163 -12.14 5.61 2.33
CA THR A 163 -11.20 4.50 2.48
C THR A 163 -9.91 4.83 1.74
N TYR A 164 -8.81 4.94 2.46
CA TYR A 164 -7.48 5.23 1.93
C TYR A 164 -6.69 3.94 1.70
N PHE A 165 -6.11 3.80 0.51
CA PHE A 165 -5.10 2.78 0.20
C PHE A 165 -3.78 3.48 -0.09
N ILE A 166 -2.76 3.22 0.71
CA ILE A 166 -1.46 3.88 0.63
C ILE A 166 -0.47 2.91 -0.02
N ASP A 167 -0.07 3.18 -1.27
CA ASP A 167 1.00 2.44 -1.95
C ASP A 167 2.35 2.97 -1.50
N THR A 168 3.36 2.10 -1.43
CA THR A 168 4.65 2.46 -0.83
C THR A 168 5.85 1.93 -1.62
N ASN A 169 6.97 2.63 -1.46
CA ASN A 169 8.26 2.17 -1.92
C ASN A 169 8.79 1.02 -1.01
N PRO A 170 9.56 0.05 -1.54
CA PRO A 170 10.23 -0.96 -0.72
C PRO A 170 11.24 -0.37 0.27
N SER A 171 11.97 0.69 -0.08
CA SER A 171 12.93 1.30 0.83
C SER A 171 12.22 1.98 2.00
N PHE A 172 12.78 1.89 3.20
CA PHE A 172 12.22 2.50 4.41
C PHE A 172 12.67 3.96 4.60
N ALA A 173 12.64 4.72 3.50
CA ALA A 173 12.91 6.15 3.49
C ALA A 173 11.83 6.94 4.24
N ILE A 174 12.06 8.23 4.48
CA ILE A 174 11.14 9.08 5.25
C ILE A 174 9.72 9.11 4.66
N TYR A 175 9.55 9.14 3.35
CA TYR A 175 8.22 9.09 2.74
C TYR A 175 7.50 7.75 2.99
N THR A 176 8.23 6.64 3.10
CA THR A 176 7.66 5.34 3.51
C THR A 176 7.29 5.38 5.00
N GLN A 177 8.08 6.04 5.84
CA GLN A 177 7.76 6.21 7.26
C GLN A 177 6.48 7.05 7.45
N LEU A 178 6.33 8.14 6.70
CA LEU A 178 5.09 8.93 6.63
C LEU A 178 3.91 8.05 6.20
N ALA A 179 4.09 7.21 5.17
CA ALA A 179 3.08 6.29 4.69
C ALA A 179 2.64 5.29 5.78
N ILE A 180 3.60 4.68 6.49
CA ILE A 180 3.34 3.78 7.62
C ILE A 180 2.51 4.50 8.69
N VAL A 181 2.94 5.69 9.13
CA VAL A 181 2.24 6.46 10.17
C VAL A 181 0.83 6.87 9.72
N GLY A 182 0.57 6.97 8.40
CA GLY A 182 -0.75 7.28 7.85
C GLY A 182 -1.79 6.16 7.93
N GLY A 183 -1.36 4.91 8.18
CA GLY A 183 -2.18 3.70 8.13
C GLY A 183 -2.75 3.24 9.46
N ASP A 184 -4.00 2.79 9.48
CA ASP A 184 -4.55 1.99 10.59
C ASP A 184 -4.18 0.52 10.45
N LYS A 185 -4.15 0.04 9.20
CA LYS A 185 -3.98 -1.37 8.86
C LYS A 185 -2.84 -1.54 7.86
N LEU A 186 -2.09 -2.61 8.03
CA LEU A 186 -0.97 -2.99 7.17
C LEU A 186 -1.36 -4.24 6.37
N LEU A 187 -1.28 -4.13 5.05
CA LEU A 187 -1.36 -5.23 4.10
C LEU A 187 0.07 -5.56 3.66
N VAL A 188 0.46 -6.83 3.81
CA VAL A 188 1.85 -7.27 3.58
C VAL A 188 1.90 -8.24 2.40
N PRO A 189 2.24 -7.79 1.19
CA PRO A 189 2.47 -8.69 0.07
C PRO A 189 3.73 -9.51 0.25
N ILE A 190 3.66 -10.81 0.01
CA ILE A 190 4.78 -11.74 0.16
C ILE A 190 4.82 -12.67 -1.05
N ASN A 191 6.01 -12.88 -1.63
CA ASN A 191 6.24 -13.92 -2.63
C ASN A 191 6.78 -15.19 -1.94
N ALA A 192 6.54 -16.37 -2.51
CA ALA A 192 7.16 -17.61 -2.06
C ALA A 192 8.62 -17.74 -2.54
N ASP A 193 9.55 -17.12 -1.81
CA ASP A 193 10.99 -17.23 -2.00
C ASP A 193 11.78 -16.83 -0.74
N ASP A 194 13.03 -17.30 -0.61
CA ASP A 194 13.86 -17.13 0.60
C ASP A 194 14.03 -15.66 1.01
N SER A 195 14.26 -14.78 0.05
CA SER A 195 14.46 -13.35 0.35
C SER A 195 13.19 -12.69 0.89
N SER A 196 12.00 -13.19 0.53
CA SER A 196 10.73 -12.75 1.12
C SER A 196 10.56 -13.23 2.56
N ILE A 197 11.11 -14.40 2.92
CA ILE A 197 11.09 -14.90 4.30
C ILE A 197 12.00 -14.03 5.18
N PHE A 198 13.19 -13.68 4.72
CA PHE A 198 14.08 -12.74 5.43
C PHE A 198 13.46 -11.34 5.56
N ALA A 199 12.72 -10.90 4.53
CA ALA A 199 12.04 -9.62 4.51
C ALA A 199 11.04 -9.46 5.67
N ILE A 200 10.37 -10.54 6.11
CA ILE A 200 9.46 -10.52 7.26
C ILE A 200 10.14 -9.94 8.51
N THR A 201 11.32 -10.44 8.86
CA THR A 201 12.02 -9.95 10.07
C THR A 201 12.45 -8.49 9.90
N GLY A 202 12.88 -8.12 8.69
CA GLY A 202 13.19 -6.74 8.36
C GLY A 202 11.99 -5.80 8.53
N LEU A 203 10.80 -6.23 8.09
CA LEU A 203 9.55 -5.48 8.26
C LEU A 203 9.26 -5.19 9.73
N PHE A 204 9.34 -6.21 10.60
CA PHE A 204 9.10 -6.03 12.03
C PHE A 204 10.13 -5.09 12.67
N ASN A 205 11.41 -5.31 12.36
CA ASN A 205 12.50 -4.49 12.89
C ASN A 205 12.39 -3.02 12.47
N LEU A 206 11.93 -2.75 11.24
CA LEU A 206 11.81 -1.39 10.72
C LEU A 206 10.61 -0.64 11.32
N ILE A 207 9.45 -1.28 11.44
CA ILE A 207 8.22 -0.63 11.94
C ILE A 207 8.20 -0.61 13.47
N TRP A 208 8.46 -1.74 14.13
CA TRP A 208 8.26 -1.90 15.59
C TRP A 208 9.56 -2.11 16.37
N GLY A 209 10.70 -2.25 15.70
CA GLY A 209 12.02 -2.33 16.33
C GLY A 209 12.46 -3.77 16.60
N THR A 210 13.74 -3.91 16.96
CA THR A 210 14.33 -5.19 17.34
C THR A 210 14.02 -5.52 18.79
N SER A 211 13.99 -6.82 19.13
CA SER A 211 13.87 -7.27 20.53
C SER A 211 15.04 -6.81 21.41
N VAL A 212 16.23 -6.73 20.82
CA VAL A 212 17.44 -6.19 21.47
C VAL A 212 17.78 -4.85 20.84
N SER A 213 17.66 -3.77 21.61
CA SER A 213 18.08 -2.44 21.17
C SER A 213 19.60 -2.38 21.10
N HIS A 214 20.13 -1.98 19.94
CA HIS A 214 21.57 -1.76 19.82
C HIS A 214 22.02 -0.57 20.70
N PRO A 215 23.14 -0.66 21.43
CA PRO A 215 23.58 0.36 22.38
C PRO A 215 23.83 1.74 21.74
N VAL A 216 24.33 1.75 20.50
CA VAL A 216 24.65 2.98 19.76
C VAL A 216 23.44 3.53 18.98
N TYR A 217 22.94 2.79 17.99
CA TYR A 217 21.93 3.31 17.07
C TYR A 217 20.47 3.04 17.47
N GLY A 218 20.20 2.25 18.52
CA GLY A 218 18.83 1.85 18.88
C GLY A 218 17.89 3.04 19.10
N LYS A 219 18.36 4.09 19.79
CA LYS A 219 17.60 5.31 20.10
C LYS A 219 17.25 6.17 18.87
N TYR A 220 17.94 5.96 17.75
CA TYR A 220 17.77 6.77 16.54
C TYR A 220 16.87 6.10 15.49
N THR A 221 16.46 4.86 15.74
CA THR A 221 15.55 4.12 14.84
C THR A 221 14.17 4.76 14.80
N PHE A 222 13.50 4.66 13.64
CA PHE A 222 12.10 5.08 13.49
C PHE A 222 11.22 4.47 14.58
N ALA A 223 11.31 3.16 14.81
CA ALA A 223 10.51 2.45 15.80
C ALA A 223 10.67 3.02 17.23
N SER A 224 11.91 3.35 17.62
CA SER A 224 12.16 3.94 18.95
C SER A 224 11.59 5.35 19.07
N LYS A 225 11.73 6.17 18.02
CA LYS A 225 11.17 7.53 17.99
C LYS A 225 9.64 7.52 17.95
N ALA A 226 9.05 6.66 17.12
CA ALA A 226 7.60 6.46 17.06
C ALA A 226 7.05 6.05 18.42
N LYS A 227 7.72 5.11 19.12
CA LYS A 227 7.34 4.70 20.47
C LYS A 227 7.49 5.83 21.50
N SER A 228 8.59 6.59 21.48
CA SER A 228 8.78 7.71 22.42
C SER A 228 7.79 8.85 22.22
N HIS A 229 7.23 8.97 21.02
CA HIS A 229 6.21 9.95 20.67
C HIS A 229 4.79 9.38 20.69
N GLU A 230 4.62 8.13 21.14
CA GLU A 230 3.32 7.46 21.26
C GLU A 230 2.52 7.49 19.94
N LEU A 231 3.20 7.36 18.80
CA LEU A 231 2.53 7.29 17.51
C LEU A 231 1.81 5.95 17.33
N ASP A 232 0.56 6.02 16.89
CA ASP A 232 -0.20 4.86 16.44
C ASP A 232 0.34 4.35 15.10
N LEU A 233 0.91 3.15 15.12
CA LEU A 233 1.41 2.44 13.95
C LEU A 233 0.37 1.41 13.46
N PRO A 234 0.31 1.14 12.14
CA PRO A 234 -0.69 0.24 11.57
C PRO A 234 -0.50 -1.17 12.09
N LYS A 235 -1.57 -1.93 12.23
CA LYS A 235 -1.52 -3.36 12.57
C LYS A 235 -1.67 -4.24 11.34
N ILE A 236 -0.99 -5.38 11.32
CA ILE A 236 -1.08 -6.35 10.22
C ILE A 236 -2.51 -6.88 10.14
N ALA A 237 -3.18 -6.54 9.04
CA ALA A 237 -4.52 -7.03 8.75
C ALA A 237 -4.45 -8.33 7.94
N PHE A 238 -3.66 -8.34 6.85
CA PHE A 238 -3.53 -9.51 6.00
C PHE A 238 -2.14 -9.64 5.37
N LEU A 239 -1.72 -10.89 5.24
CA LEU A 239 -0.65 -11.36 4.38
C LEU A 239 -1.22 -11.64 2.99
N LEU A 240 -0.65 -11.00 1.98
CA LEU A 240 -1.11 -11.12 0.61
C LEU A 240 -0.11 -11.96 -0.18
N GLY A 241 -0.41 -13.25 -0.22
CA GLY A 241 0.45 -14.29 -0.75
C GLY A 241 0.43 -14.38 -2.25
N ASN A 242 1.51 -14.02 -2.91
CA ASN A 242 1.64 -14.08 -4.36
C ASN A 242 2.49 -15.31 -4.77
N ARG A 243 2.07 -16.06 -5.80
CA ARG A 243 2.73 -17.29 -6.34
C ARG A 243 2.70 -18.56 -5.48
N PHE A 244 1.70 -18.78 -4.63
CA PHE A 244 1.68 -19.99 -3.79
C PHE A 244 1.38 -21.31 -4.53
N THR A 245 0.68 -21.29 -5.68
CA THR A 245 0.43 -22.52 -6.46
C THR A 245 0.52 -22.29 -7.98
N GLN A 246 1.68 -22.50 -8.61
CA GLN A 246 1.77 -22.64 -10.08
C GLN A 246 2.39 -23.99 -10.49
N LYS A 247 1.54 -24.85 -11.09
CA LYS A 247 1.73 -26.13 -11.84
C LYS A 247 2.68 -27.23 -11.29
N LYS A 248 2.33 -28.50 -11.57
CA LYS A 248 3.00 -29.73 -11.07
C LYS A 248 4.52 -29.72 -11.30
N GLY A 249 5.29 -29.99 -10.24
CA GLY A 249 6.75 -29.89 -10.18
C GLY A 249 7.18 -28.73 -9.27
N ALA A 250 7.09 -27.50 -9.78
CA ALA A 250 7.43 -26.29 -9.01
C ALA A 250 6.42 -25.96 -7.89
N ALA A 251 5.17 -26.41 -8.01
CA ALA A 251 4.14 -26.18 -6.99
C ALA A 251 4.49 -26.72 -5.60
N HIS A 252 5.24 -27.82 -5.49
CA HIS A 252 5.67 -28.33 -4.18
C HIS A 252 6.71 -27.42 -3.52
N ALA A 253 7.67 -26.89 -4.29
CA ALA A 253 8.67 -25.97 -3.80
C ALA A 253 8.04 -24.62 -3.39
N PHE A 254 7.15 -24.06 -4.22
CA PHE A 254 6.43 -22.84 -3.87
C PHE A 254 5.53 -23.02 -2.65
N LYS A 255 4.88 -24.17 -2.51
CA LYS A 255 4.09 -24.49 -1.31
C LYS A 255 4.98 -24.60 -0.06
N ALA A 256 6.16 -25.20 -0.16
CA ALA A 256 7.11 -25.28 0.96
C ALA A 256 7.57 -23.88 1.40
N LEU A 257 7.99 -23.04 0.44
CA LEU A 257 8.40 -21.65 0.70
C LEU A 257 7.26 -20.79 1.25
N SER A 258 6.04 -20.99 0.74
CA SER A 258 4.83 -20.37 1.30
C SER A 258 4.61 -20.77 2.76
N SER A 259 4.72 -22.07 3.05
CA SER A 259 4.51 -22.60 4.40
C SER A 259 5.53 -22.02 5.37
N GLU A 260 6.80 -21.94 4.96
CA GLU A 260 7.86 -21.31 5.76
C GLU A 260 7.59 -19.82 6.03
N ALA A 261 7.12 -19.06 5.04
CA ALA A 261 6.73 -17.66 5.24
C ALA A 261 5.58 -17.50 6.24
N ILE A 262 4.57 -18.39 6.17
CA ILE A 262 3.45 -18.40 7.11
C ILE A 262 3.90 -18.82 8.52
N GLU A 263 4.75 -19.84 8.64
CA GLU A 263 5.34 -20.26 9.91
C GLU A 263 6.15 -19.13 10.56
N ARG A 264 6.95 -18.42 9.76
CA ARG A 264 7.70 -17.26 10.24
C ARG A 264 6.79 -16.13 10.71
N MET A 265 5.74 -15.80 9.97
CA MET A 265 4.76 -14.79 10.42
C MET A 265 3.99 -15.22 11.65
N TYR A 266 3.67 -16.51 11.77
CA TYR A 266 3.01 -17.05 12.97
C TYR A 266 3.94 -16.98 14.20
N ALA A 267 5.24 -17.20 14.02
CA ALA A 267 6.23 -16.98 15.09
C ALA A 267 6.26 -15.50 15.53
N GLU A 268 6.24 -14.56 14.58
CA GLU A 268 6.14 -13.12 14.90
C GLU A 268 4.82 -12.78 15.61
N PHE A 269 3.69 -13.38 15.20
CA PHE A 269 2.40 -13.22 15.87
C PHE A 269 2.42 -13.70 17.32
N LYS A 270 3.04 -14.86 17.59
CA LYS A 270 3.18 -15.38 18.96
C LYS A 270 3.97 -14.44 19.87
N ASN A 271 5.01 -13.82 19.32
CA ASN A 271 5.87 -12.92 20.08
C ASN A 271 5.27 -11.51 20.22
N ASN A 272 4.51 -11.06 19.22
CA ASN A 272 4.02 -9.68 19.10
C ASN A 272 2.55 -9.63 18.66
N PRO A 273 1.60 -10.23 19.40
CA PRO A 273 0.20 -10.34 18.97
C PRO A 273 -0.49 -8.98 18.85
N ASP A 274 -0.02 -7.96 19.58
CA ASP A 274 -0.54 -6.60 19.53
C ASP A 274 -0.27 -5.87 18.20
N LYS A 275 0.63 -6.41 17.36
CA LYS A 275 0.96 -5.87 16.03
C LYS A 275 0.04 -6.37 14.93
N PHE A 276 -0.90 -7.25 15.27
CA PHE A 276 -1.87 -7.82 14.34
C PHE A 276 -3.27 -7.32 14.67
N GLU A 277 -4.10 -7.19 13.64
CA GLU A 277 -5.50 -6.83 13.80
C GLU A 277 -6.22 -7.89 14.62
N ALA A 278 -7.05 -7.48 15.57
CA ALA A 278 -7.78 -8.44 16.40
C ALA A 278 -8.81 -9.21 15.55
N VAL A 279 -8.79 -10.54 15.69
CA VAL A 279 -9.74 -11.45 15.04
C VAL A 279 -10.72 -12.02 16.05
N LYS A 280 -11.90 -12.45 15.58
CA LYS A 280 -12.96 -12.99 16.46
C LYS A 280 -12.69 -14.42 16.92
N VAL A 281 -11.82 -15.14 16.23
CA VAL A 281 -11.52 -16.56 16.44
C VAL A 281 -10.16 -16.67 17.14
N ALA A 282 -10.06 -17.57 18.12
CA ALA A 282 -8.78 -17.85 18.78
C ALA A 282 -7.80 -18.51 17.81
N ILE A 283 -6.56 -18.02 17.79
CA ILE A 283 -5.48 -18.56 16.97
C ILE A 283 -4.64 -19.50 17.85
N ASN A 284 -4.80 -20.82 17.68
CA ASN A 284 -4.09 -21.81 18.50
C ASN A 284 -2.92 -22.48 17.77
N ASN A 285 -2.96 -22.50 16.44
CA ASN A 285 -1.98 -23.14 15.58
C ASN A 285 -1.76 -22.32 14.31
N VAL A 286 -0.78 -22.74 13.50
CA VAL A 286 -0.42 -22.05 12.26
C VAL A 286 -1.55 -22.10 11.22
N GLN A 287 -2.38 -23.15 11.22
CA GLN A 287 -3.51 -23.27 10.29
C GLN A 287 -4.63 -22.27 10.62
N ASP A 288 -4.87 -22.02 11.91
CA ASP A 288 -5.78 -20.94 12.35
C ASP A 288 -5.23 -19.59 11.92
N PHE A 289 -3.93 -19.35 12.13
CA PHE A 289 -3.27 -18.11 11.72
C PHE A 289 -3.39 -17.88 10.21
N GLU A 290 -3.06 -18.91 9.41
CA GLU A 290 -3.14 -18.84 7.95
C GLU A 290 -4.56 -18.51 7.49
N ARG A 291 -5.58 -19.15 8.06
CA ARG A 291 -6.98 -18.93 7.69
C ARG A 291 -7.45 -17.50 7.97
N GLU A 292 -7.05 -16.93 9.10
CA GLU A 292 -7.51 -15.61 9.53
C GLU A 292 -6.69 -14.46 8.93
N TYR A 293 -5.37 -14.62 8.78
CA TYR A 293 -4.48 -13.55 8.35
C TYR A 293 -3.94 -13.71 6.93
N SER A 294 -4.05 -14.86 6.27
CA SER A 294 -3.52 -15.07 4.91
C SER A 294 -4.60 -14.99 3.84
N VAL A 295 -4.26 -14.34 2.73
CA VAL A 295 -5.05 -14.34 1.50
C VAL A 295 -4.13 -14.67 0.34
N GLU A 296 -4.42 -15.78 -0.35
CA GLU A 296 -3.66 -16.20 -1.53
C GLU A 296 -4.13 -15.44 -2.78
N LEU A 297 -3.25 -14.64 -3.37
CA LEU A 297 -3.45 -13.90 -4.62
C LEU A 297 -2.96 -14.71 -5.82
N ARG A 298 -3.81 -15.61 -6.35
CA ARG A 298 -3.49 -16.44 -7.51
C ARG A 298 -3.48 -15.63 -8.80
N ASP A 299 -2.51 -15.91 -9.67
CA ASP A 299 -2.41 -15.40 -11.05
C ASP A 299 -2.36 -13.87 -11.25
N PHE A 300 -2.01 -13.12 -10.18
CA PHE A 300 -1.74 -11.68 -10.25
C PHE A 300 -0.51 -11.33 -11.11
N ASN A 301 0.46 -12.23 -11.25
CA ASN A 301 1.69 -11.98 -12.04
C ASN A 301 1.52 -12.20 -13.55
N SER A 302 0.36 -12.65 -13.99
CA SER A 302 0.07 -12.90 -15.41
C SER A 302 -1.14 -12.07 -15.81
N ALA A 303 -2.35 -12.51 -15.46
CA ALA A 303 -3.57 -11.75 -15.75
C ALA A 303 -3.53 -10.35 -15.12
N GLY A 304 -3.06 -10.24 -13.87
CA GLY A 304 -2.98 -8.96 -13.16
C GLY A 304 -2.02 -7.94 -13.81
N VAL A 305 -0.92 -8.40 -14.42
CA VAL A 305 0.04 -7.52 -15.12
C VAL A 305 -0.54 -7.03 -16.45
N VAL A 306 -1.19 -7.92 -17.20
CA VAL A 306 -1.89 -7.57 -18.45
C VAL A 306 -2.99 -6.54 -18.17
N ALA A 307 -3.76 -6.76 -17.12
CA ALA A 307 -4.83 -5.87 -16.66
C ALA A 307 -4.28 -4.50 -16.26
N ALA A 308 -3.22 -4.48 -15.45
CA ALA A 308 -2.56 -3.27 -14.98
C ALA A 308 -1.96 -2.43 -16.12
N ASN A 309 -1.41 -3.06 -17.16
CA ASN A 309 -0.87 -2.35 -18.32
C ASN A 309 -1.93 -1.55 -19.09
N GLN A 310 -3.19 -1.99 -19.06
CA GLN A 310 -4.32 -1.29 -19.68
C GLN A 310 -5.16 -0.48 -18.69
N GLY A 311 -4.70 -0.35 -17.44
CA GLY A 311 -5.48 0.24 -16.35
C GLY A 311 -6.87 -0.37 -16.21
N LEU A 312 -6.99 -1.67 -16.50
CA LEU A 312 -8.22 -2.44 -16.42
C LEU A 312 -8.22 -3.25 -15.11
N PRO A 313 -9.16 -3.03 -14.18
CA PRO A 313 -9.26 -3.86 -12.98
C PRO A 313 -9.57 -5.32 -13.33
N LEU A 314 -9.06 -6.28 -12.55
CA LEU A 314 -9.32 -7.72 -12.75
C LEU A 314 -10.82 -8.06 -12.82
N SER A 315 -11.67 -7.32 -12.09
CA SER A 315 -13.13 -7.49 -12.11
C SER A 315 -13.78 -7.23 -13.47
N LYS A 316 -13.11 -6.47 -14.35
CA LYS A 316 -13.56 -6.07 -15.69
C LYS A 316 -12.83 -6.77 -16.83
N MET A 317 -11.99 -7.76 -16.52
CA MET A 317 -11.34 -8.58 -17.54
C MET A 317 -12.32 -9.59 -18.17
N GLU A 318 -13.14 -9.14 -19.12
CA GLU A 318 -14.17 -9.97 -19.77
C GLU A 318 -13.75 -10.56 -21.12
N LYS A 319 -12.75 -9.96 -21.79
CA LYS A 319 -12.24 -10.39 -23.10
C LYS A 319 -11.33 -11.61 -23.00
N ASN A 320 -11.18 -12.35 -24.10
CA ASN A 320 -10.24 -13.47 -24.21
C ASN A 320 -8.82 -13.03 -24.57
N THR A 321 -8.70 -11.87 -25.24
CA THR A 321 -7.42 -11.33 -25.74
C THR A 321 -7.29 -9.87 -25.31
N TYR A 322 -6.07 -9.52 -24.92
CA TYR A 322 -5.68 -8.22 -24.41
C TYR A 322 -4.44 -7.75 -25.17
N GLU A 323 -4.26 -6.45 -25.30
CA GLU A 323 -3.08 -5.87 -25.96
C GLU A 323 -2.12 -5.29 -24.93
N VAL A 324 -0.83 -5.64 -25.03
CA VAL A 324 0.24 -5.12 -24.17
C VAL A 324 1.42 -4.78 -25.05
N TYR A 325 1.77 -3.50 -25.16
CA TYR A 325 2.85 -3.01 -26.03
C TYR A 325 2.76 -3.52 -27.49
N GLY A 326 1.55 -3.63 -28.04
CA GLY A 326 1.30 -4.13 -29.41
C GLY A 326 1.20 -5.65 -29.54
N GLU A 327 1.49 -6.40 -28.47
CA GLU A 327 1.36 -7.86 -28.44
C GLU A 327 -0.01 -8.30 -27.97
N LYS A 328 -0.58 -9.32 -28.63
CA LYS A 328 -1.87 -9.91 -28.25
C LYS A 328 -1.66 -11.05 -27.26
N ILE A 329 -2.04 -10.80 -26.01
CA ILE A 329 -1.93 -11.78 -24.92
C ILE A 329 -3.30 -12.42 -24.69
N GLN A 330 -3.35 -13.75 -24.75
CA GLN A 330 -4.54 -14.52 -24.38
C GLN A 330 -4.54 -14.81 -22.89
N VAL A 331 -5.67 -14.56 -22.22
CA VAL A 331 -5.87 -14.90 -20.82
C VAL A 331 -7.09 -15.79 -20.70
N ALA A 332 -6.88 -17.04 -20.26
CA ALA A 332 -7.92 -18.05 -20.19
C ALA A 332 -9.07 -17.59 -19.27
N LYS A 333 -10.32 -17.93 -19.63
CA LYS A 333 -11.50 -17.55 -18.84
C LYS A 333 -11.39 -18.01 -17.38
N GLU A 334 -11.02 -19.27 -17.15
CA GLU A 334 -10.84 -19.83 -15.81
C GLU A 334 -9.85 -19.03 -14.95
N GLN A 335 -8.78 -18.51 -15.58
CA GLN A 335 -7.78 -17.69 -14.89
C GLN A 335 -8.36 -16.32 -14.52
N ARG A 336 -9.13 -15.70 -15.41
CA ARG A 336 -9.79 -14.41 -15.15
C ARG A 336 -10.83 -14.53 -14.05
N ASP A 337 -11.65 -15.57 -14.09
CA ASP A 337 -12.69 -15.85 -13.09
C ASP A 337 -12.06 -16.07 -11.70
N LYS A 338 -10.99 -16.87 -11.60
CA LYS A 338 -10.26 -17.08 -10.33
C LYS A 338 -9.65 -15.80 -9.77
N CYS A 339 -9.01 -14.99 -10.61
CA CYS A 339 -8.46 -13.70 -10.19
C CYS A 339 -9.55 -12.78 -9.64
N LYS A 340 -10.71 -12.73 -10.33
CA LYS A 340 -11.87 -11.94 -9.94
C LYS A 340 -12.44 -12.41 -8.60
N GLU A 341 -12.69 -13.70 -8.42
CA GLU A 341 -13.19 -14.27 -7.16
C GLU A 341 -12.24 -13.98 -6.00
N THR A 342 -10.93 -14.11 -6.25
CA THR A 342 -9.89 -13.87 -5.24
C THR A 342 -9.87 -12.42 -4.77
N ILE A 343 -9.89 -11.46 -5.71
CA ILE A 343 -9.86 -10.03 -5.35
C ILE A 343 -11.16 -9.57 -4.70
N GLU A 344 -12.31 -10.08 -5.15
CA GLU A 344 -13.59 -9.79 -4.53
C GLU A 344 -13.66 -10.35 -3.10
N SER A 345 -13.16 -11.56 -2.87
CA SER A 345 -13.04 -12.17 -1.53
C SER A 345 -12.14 -11.35 -0.60
N LEU A 346 -10.99 -10.88 -1.09
CA LEU A 346 -10.12 -9.97 -0.34
C LEU A 346 -10.86 -8.68 0.03
N VAL A 347 -11.52 -8.03 -0.94
CA VAL A 347 -12.26 -6.78 -0.72
C VAL A 347 -13.37 -6.94 0.32
N LEU A 348 -14.06 -8.08 0.34
CA LEU A 348 -15.10 -8.36 1.35
C LEU A 348 -14.53 -8.45 2.78
N LYS A 349 -13.25 -8.82 2.93
CA LYS A 349 -12.56 -8.88 4.23
C LYS A 349 -12.09 -7.51 4.74
N LEU A 350 -12.01 -6.48 3.88
CA LEU A 350 -11.49 -5.14 4.21
C LEU A 350 -12.60 -4.19 4.73
#